data_AF-A0A963WU84-F1
#
_entry.id   AF-A0A963WU84-F1
#
_cell.length_a   1.000
_cell.length_b   1.000
_cell.length_c   1.000
_cell.angle_alpha   90.00
_cell.angle_beta   90.00
_cell.angle_gamma   90.00
#
_symmetry.space_group_name_H-M   'P 1'
#
loop_
_entity.id
_entity.type
_entity.pdbx_description
1 polymer ?
#
loop_
_entity_poly.entity_id
_entity_poly.type
_entity_poly.pdbx_seq_one_letter_code
_entity_poly.pdbx_strand_id
1 'polypeptide(L)'
;QGVNFRNDGYFGVGAIDGYATGVLNGYDVTATRQVINTGTIEVLSNYGAVGVALGPFSGFDNSGLIYVEAPVNAIGVDWRQYGGGSFTNGGTIYVLNDPSSELAAIGIVLTEHTNSVAPRIIENSGLISADVAIWVRDTSPAAPLAEIVMNTGDIEGAILLGAGNDEVHNNAGGRIFGTILLEAGNDLYDGVGGDLFGEVRGGMGNDTYRIDNADTRIIEDVGGGNDHVQSFVSYTLGANFEMLTLLGGDALSGTGNSLWNRITGNDGANILTGGLGNDTINGGGNIDTAVVSGNRADYTVTQTSSGVFEVSGPDGTDTLTAVEYLQFDDETIRLLPGTGISVTFDANDSSGYQSAMGNIRDFDGNALGGDGSWVWIGAADVNGDGDVDQVLVNPEIGRFATIGTAEDGLIYFDDHGWAGETRVAGIYIDPLVASGDVVAGSDHDSQRRFQNDLEINNIVRVLGAGDYDGDGLQEVYFALNDGTAYLHAYMHADGNIRYANYQSEQQVIDFLTANGFDSSIWAGWFPAGQEDSAKGFDVMEPEAFALFEAAILNPAGEPDPMASFRFVEPQHEVFA
;
A
#
# COMPACT_ATOMS: atom_id res chain seq x y z
N GLN A 1 13.60 -42.22 36.32
CA GLN A 1 12.69 -42.75 35.26
C GLN A 1 11.28 -42.24 35.56
N GLY A 2 10.74 -41.36 34.70
CA GLY A 2 9.39 -40.82 34.82
C GLY A 2 8.33 -41.72 34.17
N VAL A 3 7.07 -41.29 34.28
CA VAL A 3 5.86 -41.99 33.82
C VAL A 3 5.92 -42.22 32.31
N ASN A 4 5.64 -43.44 31.86
CA ASN A 4 5.74 -43.86 30.46
C ASN A 4 4.48 -44.65 30.09
N PHE A 5 3.67 -44.15 29.15
CA PHE A 5 2.48 -44.86 28.65
C PHE A 5 2.66 -45.23 27.16
N ARG A 6 2.23 -46.44 26.77
CA ARG A 6 2.21 -46.95 25.38
C ARG A 6 0.92 -47.76 25.17
N ASN A 7 0.25 -47.72 24.03
CA ASN A 7 0.67 -48.15 22.68
C ASN A 7 0.21 -47.13 21.63
N ASP A 8 1.12 -46.58 20.83
CA ASP A 8 0.93 -45.76 19.59
C ASP A 8 0.75 -44.23 19.64
N GLY A 9 0.72 -43.62 20.83
CA GLY A 9 0.91 -42.18 21.09
C GLY A 9 1.82 -41.98 22.30
N TYR A 10 3.13 -41.97 22.06
CA TYR A 10 4.16 -41.98 23.11
C TYR A 10 4.22 -40.64 23.86
N PHE A 11 4.14 -40.69 25.19
CA PHE A 11 4.40 -39.55 26.07
C PHE A 11 5.35 -39.99 27.18
N GLY A 12 6.42 -39.23 27.41
CA GLY A 12 7.38 -39.50 28.47
C GLY A 12 8.01 -38.23 29.04
N VAL A 13 8.18 -38.21 30.36
CA VAL A 13 8.99 -37.21 31.08
C VAL A 13 10.24 -37.93 31.59
N GLY A 14 11.43 -37.40 31.31
CA GLY A 14 12.69 -38.15 31.50
C GLY A 14 13.86 -37.34 32.02
N ALA A 15 14.40 -37.75 33.17
CA ALA A 15 15.75 -37.38 33.65
C ALA A 15 16.67 -38.62 33.57
N ILE A 16 17.92 -38.43 33.09
CA ILE A 16 18.92 -39.50 32.98
C ILE A 16 19.46 -39.89 34.37
N ASP A 17 19.81 -38.92 35.24
CA ASP A 17 19.97 -39.11 36.69
C ASP A 17 19.51 -37.85 37.43
N GLY A 18 18.34 -37.92 38.07
CA GLY A 18 17.69 -36.78 38.71
C GLY A 18 16.23 -37.05 39.06
N TYR A 19 15.46 -35.99 39.26
CA TYR A 19 14.04 -36.04 39.58
C TYR A 19 13.22 -35.33 38.50
N ALA A 20 12.04 -35.87 38.25
CA ALA A 20 11.05 -35.26 37.39
C ALA A 20 9.70 -35.30 38.11
N THR A 21 9.00 -34.16 38.17
CA THR A 21 7.57 -34.14 38.46
C THR A 21 6.78 -33.44 37.39
N GLY A 22 5.53 -33.84 37.27
CA GLY A 22 4.57 -33.20 36.40
C GLY A 22 3.16 -33.43 36.93
N VAL A 23 2.34 -32.40 36.89
CA VAL A 23 0.88 -32.54 36.95
C VAL A 23 0.34 -32.36 35.54
N LEU A 24 -0.02 -33.47 34.89
CA LEU A 24 -0.71 -33.47 33.60
C LEU A 24 -2.22 -33.61 33.87
N ASN A 25 -3.02 -32.66 33.39
CA ASN A 25 -4.47 -32.63 33.67
C ASN A 25 -5.32 -33.39 32.63
N GLY A 26 -4.73 -33.86 31.52
CA GLY A 26 -5.46 -34.66 30.54
C GLY A 26 -4.58 -35.28 29.45
N TYR A 27 -4.95 -36.50 29.04
CA TYR A 27 -4.53 -37.14 27.78
C TYR A 27 -5.82 -37.58 27.08
N ASP A 28 -6.18 -36.94 25.97
CA ASP A 28 -7.38 -37.34 25.21
C ASP A 28 -7.02 -38.49 24.26
N VAL A 29 -7.57 -39.67 24.56
CA VAL A 29 -7.38 -40.92 23.80
C VAL A 29 -8.33 -41.03 22.61
N THR A 30 -9.21 -40.06 22.37
CA THR A 30 -10.08 -40.02 21.19
C THR A 30 -9.30 -39.57 19.93
N ALA A 31 -9.99 -39.43 18.79
CA ALA A 31 -9.40 -39.40 17.44
C ALA A 31 -8.30 -38.33 17.19
N THR A 32 -8.08 -37.38 18.10
CA THR A 32 -7.13 -36.25 18.00
C THR A 32 -5.79 -36.45 18.71
N ARG A 33 -5.63 -37.46 19.58
CA ARG A 33 -4.35 -37.80 20.26
C ARG A 33 -3.58 -36.58 20.84
N GLN A 34 -4.23 -35.76 21.67
CA GLN A 34 -3.65 -34.50 22.18
C GLN A 34 -3.11 -34.63 23.63
N VAL A 35 -1.93 -34.09 23.88
CA VAL A 35 -1.30 -33.96 25.22
C VAL A 35 -1.54 -32.55 25.75
N ILE A 36 -2.11 -32.41 26.96
CA ILE A 36 -2.45 -31.09 27.54
C ILE A 36 -1.68 -30.87 28.85
N ASN A 37 -0.85 -29.84 28.91
CA ASN A 37 -0.23 -29.35 30.14
C ASN A 37 -0.88 -28.02 30.57
N THR A 38 -1.60 -28.05 31.70
CA THR A 38 -2.14 -26.85 32.36
C THR A 38 -1.54 -26.65 33.76
N GLY A 39 -0.53 -27.46 34.13
CA GLY A 39 0.12 -27.48 35.44
C GLY A 39 1.59 -27.13 35.35
N THR A 40 2.41 -27.72 36.22
CA THR A 40 3.87 -27.57 36.18
C THR A 40 4.50 -28.91 35.86
N ILE A 41 5.42 -28.92 34.89
CA ILE A 41 6.36 -30.00 34.59
C ILE A 41 7.74 -29.45 34.93
N GLU A 42 8.40 -30.03 35.93
CA GLU A 42 9.74 -29.65 36.37
C GLU A 42 10.67 -30.86 36.25
N VAL A 43 11.75 -30.70 35.49
CA VAL A 43 12.77 -31.75 35.29
C VAL A 43 14.14 -31.20 35.61
N LEU A 44 14.75 -31.76 36.67
CA LEU A 44 16.10 -31.44 37.12
C LEU A 44 16.98 -32.68 36.98
N SER A 45 18.07 -32.59 36.22
CA SER A 45 18.98 -33.72 35.96
C SER A 45 20.43 -33.32 36.21
N ASN A 46 21.27 -34.26 36.64
CA ASN A 46 22.72 -34.06 36.73
C ASN A 46 23.46 -34.43 35.43
N TYR A 47 22.73 -34.88 34.40
CA TYR A 47 23.28 -35.18 33.07
C TYR A 47 22.45 -34.46 32.00
N GLY A 48 21.66 -35.22 31.21
CA GLY A 48 20.67 -34.67 30.28
C GLY A 48 19.24 -34.88 30.74
N ALA A 49 18.35 -34.06 30.21
CA ALA A 49 16.93 -34.03 30.56
C ALA A 49 16.06 -33.74 29.34
N VAL A 50 14.91 -34.39 29.30
CA VAL A 50 13.83 -34.05 28.38
C VAL A 50 12.56 -33.85 29.20
N GLY A 51 12.01 -32.63 29.12
CA GLY A 51 10.77 -32.25 29.80
C GLY A 51 9.60 -33.10 29.31
N VAL A 52 9.27 -32.95 28.03
CA VAL A 52 8.20 -33.68 27.37
C VAL A 52 8.71 -34.32 26.10
N ALA A 53 8.56 -35.63 25.95
CA ALA A 53 8.78 -36.32 24.68
C ALA A 53 7.43 -36.75 24.09
N LEU A 54 7.12 -36.28 22.89
CA LEU A 54 5.88 -36.55 22.17
C LEU A 54 6.12 -37.56 21.05
N GLY A 55 5.11 -38.39 20.84
CA GLY A 55 5.09 -39.42 19.83
C GLY A 55 4.53 -38.96 18.48
N PRO A 56 4.53 -39.89 17.50
CA PRO A 56 4.33 -39.64 16.08
C PRO A 56 3.08 -38.88 15.62
N PHE A 57 2.01 -38.96 16.40
CA PHE A 57 0.67 -38.56 16.01
C PHE A 57 0.04 -37.67 17.08
N SER A 58 0.86 -37.00 17.89
CA SER A 58 0.40 -36.29 19.06
C SER A 58 0.42 -34.77 18.85
N GLY A 59 -0.72 -34.13 19.10
CA GLY A 59 -0.78 -32.69 19.32
C GLY A 59 -0.36 -32.33 20.75
N PHE A 60 0.00 -31.08 20.98
CA PHE A 60 0.43 -30.56 22.27
C PHE A 60 -0.21 -29.21 22.56
N ASP A 61 -0.75 -29.06 23.76
CA ASP A 61 -1.28 -27.80 24.28
C ASP A 61 -0.64 -27.53 25.65
N ASN A 62 0.16 -26.47 25.74
CA ASN A 62 0.72 -26.00 26.98
C ASN A 62 0.13 -24.63 27.36
N SER A 63 -0.59 -24.58 28.47
CA SER A 63 -0.96 -23.36 29.19
C SER A 63 -0.30 -23.28 30.58
N GLY A 64 0.51 -24.28 30.92
CA GLY A 64 1.24 -24.39 32.17
C GLY A 64 2.72 -24.03 32.05
N LEU A 65 3.50 -24.44 33.05
CA LEU A 65 4.97 -24.29 33.07
C LEU A 65 5.64 -25.62 32.70
N ILE A 66 6.63 -25.56 31.82
CA ILE A 66 7.63 -26.60 31.59
C ILE A 66 8.98 -25.98 31.94
N TYR A 67 9.59 -26.45 33.03
CA TYR A 67 10.92 -26.05 33.46
C TYR A 67 11.86 -27.24 33.34
N VAL A 68 12.94 -27.08 32.57
CA VAL A 68 13.95 -28.11 32.40
C VAL A 68 15.33 -27.53 32.67
N GLU A 69 16.07 -28.14 33.59
CA GLU A 69 17.44 -27.75 33.91
C GLU A 69 18.33 -29.00 33.94
N ALA A 70 19.42 -28.96 33.17
CA ALA A 70 20.41 -30.02 33.14
C ALA A 70 21.79 -29.47 32.77
N PRO A 71 22.90 -30.04 33.27
CA PRO A 71 24.24 -29.56 32.90
C PRO A 71 24.54 -29.64 31.40
N VAL A 72 23.96 -30.59 30.67
CA VAL A 72 24.15 -30.79 29.23
C VAL A 72 22.88 -31.34 28.59
N ASN A 73 22.57 -31.01 27.33
CA ASN A 73 21.43 -31.57 26.60
C ASN A 73 20.07 -31.42 27.33
N ALA A 74 19.76 -30.26 27.91
CA ALA A 74 18.40 -29.94 28.35
C ALA A 74 17.49 -29.67 27.15
N ILE A 75 16.36 -30.37 27.09
CA ILE A 75 15.32 -30.21 26.07
C ILE A 75 13.98 -30.00 26.77
N GLY A 76 13.28 -28.92 26.45
CA GLY A 76 11.92 -28.66 26.94
C GLY A 76 10.93 -29.66 26.37
N VAL A 77 10.73 -29.63 25.05
CA VAL A 77 9.85 -30.54 24.33
C VAL A 77 10.57 -31.19 23.13
N ASP A 78 10.61 -32.52 23.09
CA ASP A 78 11.02 -33.34 21.93
C ASP A 78 9.77 -33.80 21.19
N TRP A 79 9.46 -33.12 20.08
CA TRP A 79 8.31 -33.41 19.24
C TRP A 79 8.71 -34.23 18.01
N ARG A 80 8.38 -35.52 18.04
CA ARG A 80 8.63 -36.44 16.92
C ARG A 80 7.34 -36.66 16.16
N GLN A 81 7.20 -36.07 14.99
CA GLN A 81 5.94 -36.08 14.24
C GLN A 81 6.07 -36.88 12.92
N TYR A 82 5.11 -37.76 12.66
CA TYR A 82 5.02 -38.60 11.45
C TYR A 82 3.77 -38.27 10.61
N GLY A 83 2.89 -37.39 11.09
CA GLY A 83 1.66 -36.92 10.44
C GLY A 83 0.99 -35.79 11.24
N GLY A 84 -0.03 -35.13 10.69
CA GLY A 84 -0.63 -33.90 11.24
C GLY A 84 -0.94 -33.90 12.75
N GLY A 85 -0.85 -32.71 13.36
CA GLY A 85 -1.00 -32.42 14.80
C GLY A 85 -0.56 -30.98 15.07
N SER A 86 -1.21 -30.30 16.03
CA SER A 86 -0.89 -28.90 16.40
C SER A 86 0.00 -28.84 17.64
N PHE A 87 0.90 -27.85 17.68
CA PHE A 87 1.62 -27.47 18.89
C PHE A 87 1.19 -26.07 19.29
N THR A 88 0.58 -25.93 20.47
CA THR A 88 0.18 -24.63 21.02
C THR A 88 0.86 -24.42 22.37
N ASN A 89 1.50 -23.27 22.53
CA ASN A 89 2.07 -22.80 23.79
C ASN A 89 1.48 -21.44 24.17
N GLY A 90 0.53 -21.43 25.09
CA GLY A 90 0.08 -20.24 25.81
C GLY A 90 0.69 -20.09 27.21
N GLY A 91 1.50 -21.06 27.64
CA GLY A 91 2.16 -21.09 28.93
C GLY A 91 3.64 -20.68 28.86
N THR A 92 4.47 -21.32 29.67
CA THR A 92 5.92 -21.07 29.69
C THR A 92 6.68 -22.36 29.44
N ILE A 93 7.61 -22.33 28.49
CA ILE A 93 8.66 -23.33 28.30
C ILE A 93 9.98 -22.65 28.59
N TYR A 94 10.64 -23.05 29.67
CA TYR A 94 11.88 -22.45 30.14
C TYR A 94 12.93 -23.53 30.33
N VAL A 95 14.02 -23.43 29.56
CA VAL A 95 15.04 -24.48 29.48
C VAL A 95 16.42 -23.87 29.73
N LEU A 96 17.14 -24.42 30.68
CA LEU A 96 18.48 -23.97 31.06
C LEU A 96 19.49 -25.11 30.98
N ASN A 97 20.68 -24.76 30.49
CA ASN A 97 21.90 -25.55 30.69
C ASN A 97 22.85 -24.85 31.66
N ASP A 98 23.86 -25.57 32.14
CA ASP A 98 25.00 -24.96 32.83
C ASP A 98 25.64 -23.90 31.89
N PRO A 99 25.91 -22.66 32.34
CA PRO A 99 26.56 -21.64 31.52
C PRO A 99 27.93 -22.04 30.94
N SER A 100 28.57 -23.07 31.50
CA SER A 100 29.83 -23.65 31.01
C SER A 100 29.65 -24.80 30.02
N SER A 101 28.42 -25.20 29.73
CA SER A 101 28.09 -26.22 28.72
C SER A 101 28.47 -25.75 27.32
N GLU A 102 29.09 -26.64 26.54
CA GLU A 102 29.32 -26.43 25.10
C GLU A 102 28.07 -26.77 24.25
N LEU A 103 27.05 -27.37 24.87
CA LEU A 103 25.79 -27.77 24.22
C LEU A 103 24.68 -26.79 24.58
N ALA A 104 23.89 -26.39 23.58
CA ALA A 104 22.74 -25.50 23.74
C ALA A 104 21.59 -26.15 24.53
N ALA A 105 20.93 -25.35 25.37
CA ALA A 105 19.61 -25.65 25.89
C ALA A 105 18.59 -25.47 24.77
N ILE A 106 17.67 -26.42 24.61
CA ILE A 106 16.70 -26.40 23.50
C ILE A 106 15.28 -26.32 24.06
N GLY A 107 14.52 -25.30 23.65
CA GLY A 107 13.12 -25.13 24.04
C GLY A 107 12.26 -26.25 23.45
N ILE A 108 12.15 -26.25 22.13
CA ILE A 108 11.40 -27.22 21.33
C ILE A 108 12.35 -27.80 20.29
N VAL A 109 12.45 -29.13 20.23
CA VAL A 109 13.11 -29.82 19.12
C VAL A 109 12.06 -30.57 18.31
N LEU A 110 12.07 -30.36 16.99
CA LEU A 110 11.24 -31.08 16.04
C LEU A 110 12.14 -32.08 15.33
N THR A 111 11.82 -33.36 15.43
CA THR A 111 12.56 -34.41 14.72
C THR A 111 11.73 -34.95 13.57
N GLU A 112 12.27 -34.80 12.37
CA GLU A 112 11.73 -35.30 11.11
C GLU A 112 11.59 -36.82 11.06
N HIS A 113 10.59 -37.27 10.30
CA HIS A 113 10.53 -38.63 9.80
C HIS A 113 10.01 -38.64 8.36
N THR A 114 10.73 -39.34 7.48
CA THR A 114 10.75 -39.25 6.00
C THR A 114 9.44 -39.42 5.22
N ASN A 115 8.27 -39.46 5.87
CA ASN A 115 6.97 -39.79 5.24
C ASN A 115 5.83 -38.82 5.61
N SER A 116 6.10 -37.68 6.26
CA SER A 116 5.05 -36.69 6.57
C SER A 116 4.65 -35.88 5.33
N VAL A 117 3.38 -35.46 5.25
CA VAL A 117 2.77 -34.77 4.08
C VAL A 117 1.93 -33.54 4.47
N ALA A 118 1.98 -33.10 5.73
CA ALA A 118 1.24 -31.92 6.22
C ALA A 118 2.20 -30.93 6.89
N PRO A 119 1.97 -29.60 6.74
CA PRO A 119 2.75 -28.57 7.43
C PRO A 119 2.75 -28.78 8.94
N ARG A 120 3.84 -28.37 9.59
CA ARG A 120 3.97 -28.42 11.06
C ARG A 120 3.81 -27.03 11.62
N ILE A 121 2.89 -26.86 12.55
CA ILE A 121 2.52 -25.54 13.07
C ILE A 121 2.85 -25.47 14.56
N ILE A 122 3.63 -24.45 14.93
CA ILE A 122 3.93 -24.06 16.31
C ILE A 122 3.26 -22.71 16.56
N GLU A 123 2.20 -22.71 17.36
CA GLU A 123 1.51 -21.51 17.81
C GLU A 123 2.02 -21.11 19.20
N ASN A 124 2.76 -20.01 19.29
CA ASN A 124 3.22 -19.44 20.54
C ASN A 124 2.46 -18.15 20.87
N SER A 125 1.77 -18.14 22.01
CA SER A 125 1.21 -16.95 22.65
C SER A 125 1.75 -16.73 24.06
N GLY A 126 2.58 -17.66 24.55
CA GLY A 126 3.26 -17.61 25.84
C GLY A 126 4.74 -17.27 25.71
N LEU A 127 5.55 -17.82 26.62
CA LEU A 127 7.01 -17.69 26.60
C LEU A 127 7.67 -19.01 26.21
N ILE A 128 8.61 -18.96 25.27
CA ILE A 128 9.62 -19.99 25.03
C ILE A 128 10.99 -19.36 25.26
N SER A 129 11.76 -19.83 26.23
CA SER A 129 13.09 -19.30 26.53
C SER A 129 14.11 -20.43 26.66
N ALA A 130 15.14 -20.40 25.81
CA ALA A 130 16.27 -21.32 25.75
C ALA A 130 17.42 -20.69 24.94
N ASP A 131 18.58 -21.34 24.85
CA ASP A 131 19.64 -20.89 23.92
C ASP A 131 19.15 -21.01 22.47
N VAL A 132 18.53 -22.14 22.15
CA VAL A 132 17.81 -22.39 20.90
C VAL A 132 16.36 -22.66 21.24
N ALA A 133 15.49 -21.68 21.03
CA ALA A 133 14.09 -21.76 21.39
C ALA A 133 13.36 -22.82 20.55
N ILE A 134 13.62 -22.86 19.25
CA ILE A 134 13.03 -23.81 18.31
C ILE A 134 14.14 -24.35 17.42
N TRP A 135 14.26 -25.67 17.37
CA TRP A 135 15.19 -26.35 16.48
C TRP A 135 14.50 -27.48 15.73
N VAL A 136 14.47 -27.36 14.41
CA VAL A 136 14.02 -28.40 13.51
C VAL A 136 15.24 -29.18 13.03
N ARG A 137 15.21 -30.50 13.21
CA ARG A 137 16.24 -31.40 12.73
C ARG A 137 15.77 -32.08 11.46
N ASP A 138 15.90 -31.37 10.34
CA ASP A 138 15.80 -31.99 9.02
C ASP A 138 17.15 -32.48 8.51
N THR A 139 17.12 -33.64 7.86
CA THR A 139 18.27 -34.30 7.22
C THR A 139 17.99 -34.64 5.76
N SER A 140 16.80 -34.32 5.24
CA SER A 140 16.35 -34.73 3.91
C SER A 140 15.97 -33.52 3.04
N PRO A 141 16.89 -33.03 2.17
CA PRO A 141 16.62 -31.90 1.25
C PRO A 141 15.56 -32.19 0.16
N ALA A 142 14.82 -33.30 0.27
CA ALA A 142 13.90 -33.82 -0.72
C ALA A 142 12.48 -34.06 -0.18
N ALA A 143 12.16 -33.63 1.06
CA ALA A 143 10.79 -33.65 1.58
C ALA A 143 10.36 -32.24 2.01
N PRO A 144 9.12 -31.80 1.70
CA PRO A 144 8.82 -30.41 1.34
C PRO A 144 7.77 -29.84 2.29
N LEU A 145 8.04 -29.88 3.59
CA LEU A 145 7.08 -29.39 4.58
C LEU A 145 7.52 -28.03 5.06
N ALA A 146 6.60 -27.08 4.99
CA ALA A 146 6.75 -25.80 5.65
C ALA A 146 6.65 -26.00 7.16
N GLU A 147 7.67 -25.58 7.89
CA GLU A 147 7.57 -25.30 9.31
C GLU A 147 6.99 -23.91 9.49
N ILE A 148 5.82 -23.84 10.12
CA ILE A 148 5.11 -22.58 10.35
C ILE A 148 5.18 -22.26 11.84
N VAL A 149 5.93 -21.21 12.18
CA VAL A 149 5.98 -20.64 13.52
C VAL A 149 5.06 -19.42 13.56
N MET A 150 3.98 -19.51 14.32
CA MET A 150 3.06 -18.39 14.57
C MET A 150 3.31 -17.84 15.97
N ASN A 151 3.89 -16.67 16.08
CA ASN A 151 4.25 -16.04 17.35
C ASN A 151 3.41 -14.77 17.61
N THR A 152 2.76 -14.75 18.77
CA THR A 152 2.09 -13.58 19.38
C THR A 152 2.56 -13.35 20.82
N GLY A 153 3.48 -14.19 21.31
CA GLY A 153 4.10 -14.11 22.63
C GLY A 153 5.59 -13.81 22.55
N ASP A 154 6.35 -14.33 23.51
CA ASP A 154 7.79 -14.13 23.61
C ASP A 154 8.56 -15.39 23.21
N ILE A 155 9.54 -15.22 22.34
CA ILE A 155 10.54 -16.23 22.03
C ILE A 155 11.92 -15.64 22.35
N GLU A 156 12.60 -16.23 23.33
CA GLU A 156 13.97 -15.89 23.71
C GLU A 156 14.88 -17.06 23.32
N GLY A 157 15.77 -16.83 22.35
CA GLY A 157 16.66 -17.84 21.80
C GLY A 157 16.60 -17.92 20.28
N ALA A 158 17.50 -18.71 19.69
CA ALA A 158 17.53 -18.90 18.25
C ALA A 158 16.34 -19.75 17.75
N ILE A 159 15.88 -19.46 16.54
CA ILE A 159 14.93 -20.27 15.76
C ILE A 159 15.70 -20.83 14.56
N LEU A 160 15.76 -22.16 14.43
CA LEU A 160 16.48 -22.87 13.38
C LEU A 160 15.51 -23.83 12.68
N LEU A 161 15.10 -23.54 11.43
CA LEU A 161 14.05 -24.30 10.72
C LEU A 161 14.58 -25.31 9.68
N GLY A 162 15.76 -25.07 9.11
CA GLY A 162 16.46 -26.11 8.35
C GLY A 162 16.10 -26.11 6.86
N ALA A 163 16.06 -27.28 6.23
CA ALA A 163 15.66 -27.33 4.82
C ALA A 163 14.14 -27.41 4.71
N GLY A 164 13.54 -26.70 3.77
CA GLY A 164 12.09 -26.58 3.65
C GLY A 164 11.71 -25.18 3.19
N ASN A 165 10.46 -24.98 2.78
CA ASN A 165 9.95 -23.63 2.55
C ASN A 165 9.24 -23.21 3.84
N ASP A 166 9.98 -22.58 4.74
CA ASP A 166 9.55 -22.34 6.10
C ASP A 166 8.91 -20.96 6.28
N GLU A 167 8.10 -20.81 7.32
CA GLU A 167 7.39 -19.56 7.60
C GLU A 167 7.50 -19.18 9.08
N VAL A 168 7.95 -17.95 9.35
CA VAL A 168 7.91 -17.34 10.68
C VAL A 168 7.00 -16.12 10.64
N HIS A 169 5.89 -16.18 11.36
CA HIS A 169 4.90 -15.13 11.52
C HIS A 169 5.02 -14.54 12.92
N ASN A 170 5.73 -13.44 13.07
CA ASN A 170 5.87 -12.70 14.32
C ASN A 170 4.93 -11.50 14.32
N ASN A 171 3.66 -11.75 14.64
CA ASN A 171 2.57 -10.80 14.43
C ASN A 171 1.89 -10.42 15.76
N ALA A 172 1.04 -9.37 15.73
CA ALA A 172 0.12 -9.00 16.81
C ALA A 172 0.76 -8.83 18.22
N GLY A 173 1.94 -8.23 18.28
CA GLY A 173 2.69 -7.93 19.50
C GLY A 173 3.69 -9.01 19.92
N GLY A 174 3.91 -10.03 19.10
CA GLY A 174 4.96 -11.03 19.32
C GLY A 174 6.36 -10.41 19.39
N ARG A 175 7.22 -10.93 20.27
CA ARG A 175 8.60 -10.48 20.43
C ARG A 175 9.55 -11.65 20.29
N ILE A 176 10.56 -11.50 19.44
CA ILE A 176 11.63 -12.48 19.25
C ILE A 176 12.95 -11.84 19.66
N PHE A 177 13.67 -12.47 20.60
CA PHE A 177 15.00 -12.10 21.03
C PHE A 177 15.99 -13.16 20.59
N GLY A 178 16.69 -12.92 19.48
CA GLY A 178 17.66 -13.88 18.95
C GLY A 178 17.76 -13.88 17.43
N THR A 179 18.40 -14.93 16.91
CA THR A 179 18.60 -15.12 15.48
C THR A 179 17.57 -16.10 14.92
N ILE A 180 16.99 -15.77 13.77
CA ILE A 180 16.17 -16.67 12.97
C ILE A 180 17.03 -17.13 11.77
N LEU A 181 17.24 -18.44 11.64
CA LEU A 181 17.88 -19.08 10.48
C LEU A 181 16.83 -19.94 9.78
N LEU A 182 16.44 -19.53 8.56
CA LEU A 182 15.50 -20.25 7.72
C LEU A 182 16.23 -21.32 6.87
N GLU A 183 17.51 -21.09 6.56
CA GLU A 183 18.43 -22.01 5.88
C GLU A 183 18.16 -22.27 4.40
N ALA A 184 17.42 -23.29 4.00
CA ALA A 184 17.33 -23.67 2.58
C ALA A 184 15.91 -23.97 2.12
N GLY A 185 15.40 -23.12 1.23
CA GLY A 185 14.13 -23.22 0.55
C GLY A 185 13.64 -21.82 0.21
N ASN A 186 12.38 -21.70 -0.17
CA ASN A 186 11.80 -20.38 -0.40
C ASN A 186 11.00 -20.01 0.84
N ASP A 187 11.60 -19.23 1.72
CA ASP A 187 11.12 -19.00 3.08
C ASP A 187 10.38 -17.67 3.20
N LEU A 188 9.59 -17.54 4.26
CA LEU A 188 8.85 -16.33 4.61
C LEU A 188 9.14 -15.92 6.06
N TYR A 189 9.60 -14.68 6.23
CA TYR A 189 9.52 -13.97 7.50
C TYR A 189 8.46 -12.86 7.41
N ASP A 190 7.35 -13.01 8.15
CA ASP A 190 6.36 -11.95 8.36
C ASP A 190 6.55 -11.37 9.76
N GLY A 191 7.12 -10.18 9.85
CA GLY A 191 7.34 -9.46 11.11
C GLY A 191 6.27 -8.42 11.41
N VAL A 192 5.20 -8.32 10.61
CA VAL A 192 4.27 -7.19 10.70
C VAL A 192 3.47 -7.22 12.01
N GLY A 193 3.61 -6.15 12.78
CA GLY A 193 3.00 -5.96 14.07
C GLY A 193 3.71 -6.69 15.21
N GLY A 194 4.89 -7.26 14.99
CA GLY A 194 5.75 -7.83 16.03
C GLY A 194 7.15 -7.21 16.04
N ASP A 195 7.89 -7.45 17.12
CA ASP A 195 9.26 -6.93 17.28
C ASP A 195 10.30 -8.05 17.14
N LEU A 196 11.35 -7.79 16.37
CA LEU A 196 12.56 -8.63 16.31
C LEU A 196 13.75 -7.89 16.93
N PHE A 197 14.24 -8.40 18.06
CA PHE A 197 15.47 -7.96 18.70
C PHE A 197 16.62 -8.91 18.34
N GLY A 198 17.05 -8.85 17.08
CA GLY A 198 18.11 -9.70 16.56
C GLY A 198 18.24 -9.61 15.06
N GLU A 199 18.37 -10.74 14.38
CA GLU A 199 18.49 -10.79 12.92
C GLU A 199 17.77 -12.03 12.35
N VAL A 200 17.30 -11.91 11.11
CA VAL A 200 16.79 -13.03 10.31
C VAL A 200 17.67 -13.24 9.08
N ARG A 201 17.96 -14.50 8.78
CA ARG A 201 18.68 -14.95 7.59
C ARG A 201 17.84 -15.99 6.86
N GLY A 202 17.57 -15.72 5.59
CA GLY A 202 16.78 -16.56 4.68
C GLY A 202 17.63 -17.74 4.26
N GLY A 203 18.66 -17.45 3.46
CA GLY A 203 19.70 -18.43 3.16
C GLY A 203 19.71 -18.79 1.69
N MET A 204 19.35 -20.02 1.33
CA MET A 204 19.36 -20.50 -0.05
C MET A 204 17.94 -20.70 -0.56
N GLY A 205 17.62 -20.13 -1.72
CA GLY A 205 16.30 -20.13 -2.33
C GLY A 205 15.79 -18.70 -2.46
N ASN A 206 14.53 -18.53 -2.86
CA ASN A 206 13.95 -17.20 -3.06
C ASN A 206 13.08 -16.84 -1.86
N ASP A 207 13.62 -16.03 -0.96
CA ASP A 207 13.04 -15.72 0.33
C ASP A 207 12.23 -14.43 0.30
N THR A 208 11.24 -14.32 1.19
CA THR A 208 10.38 -13.14 1.33
C THR A 208 10.41 -12.61 2.76
N TYR A 209 10.61 -11.30 2.88
CA TYR A 209 10.66 -10.58 4.15
C TYR A 209 9.60 -9.50 4.17
N ARG A 210 8.63 -9.61 5.07
CA ARG A 210 7.59 -8.61 5.27
C ARG A 210 7.85 -7.85 6.57
N ILE A 211 8.08 -6.54 6.46
CA ILE A 211 8.54 -5.69 7.57
C ILE A 211 7.70 -4.41 7.68
N ASP A 212 7.50 -3.95 8.90
CA ASP A 212 6.88 -2.66 9.25
C ASP A 212 7.78 -1.81 10.17
N ASN A 213 9.02 -2.25 10.39
CA ASN A 213 10.04 -1.55 11.13
C ASN A 213 11.37 -1.60 10.38
N ALA A 214 11.89 -0.42 10.02
CA ALA A 214 13.14 -0.28 9.24
C ALA A 214 14.39 -0.73 10.01
N ASP A 215 14.32 -0.84 11.34
CA ASP A 215 15.41 -1.38 12.17
C ASP A 215 15.46 -2.92 12.16
N THR A 216 14.49 -3.59 11.52
CA THR A 216 14.49 -5.06 11.36
C THR A 216 15.69 -5.49 10.53
N ARG A 217 16.61 -6.22 11.16
CA ARG A 217 17.86 -6.67 10.53
C ARG A 217 17.65 -7.97 9.76
N ILE A 218 17.32 -7.83 8.47
CA ILE A 218 17.29 -8.94 7.51
C ILE A 218 18.65 -9.06 6.80
N ILE A 219 19.12 -10.28 6.55
CA ILE A 219 20.43 -10.54 5.95
C ILE A 219 20.30 -11.63 4.89
N GLU A 220 20.80 -11.34 3.69
CA GLU A 220 20.91 -12.32 2.62
C GLU A 220 22.34 -12.73 2.28
N ASP A 221 22.46 -14.00 1.92
CA ASP A 221 23.72 -14.61 1.52
C ASP A 221 23.98 -14.44 0.02
N VAL A 222 25.26 -14.42 -0.36
CA VAL A 222 25.64 -14.28 -1.77
C VAL A 222 25.19 -15.52 -2.54
N GLY A 223 24.32 -15.31 -3.53
CA GLY A 223 23.76 -16.39 -4.34
C GLY A 223 22.69 -17.20 -3.63
N GLY A 224 21.99 -16.60 -2.65
CA GLY A 224 20.82 -17.15 -1.98
C GLY A 224 19.68 -17.41 -2.96
N GLY A 225 19.25 -16.40 -3.70
CA GLY A 225 18.31 -16.57 -4.80
C GLY A 225 17.94 -15.25 -5.41
N ASN A 226 16.64 -15.04 -5.62
CA ASN A 226 16.05 -13.73 -5.93
C ASN A 226 15.13 -13.36 -4.77
N ASP A 227 15.61 -12.50 -3.87
CA ASP A 227 15.00 -12.30 -2.57
C ASP A 227 14.16 -11.02 -2.52
N HIS A 228 13.01 -11.08 -1.84
CA HIS A 228 11.96 -10.05 -1.87
C HIS A 228 11.71 -9.40 -0.51
N VAL A 229 11.94 -8.10 -0.42
CA VAL A 229 11.51 -7.29 0.73
C VAL A 229 10.18 -6.60 0.43
N GLN A 230 9.21 -6.80 1.31
CA GLN A 230 7.91 -6.13 1.32
C GLN A 230 7.83 -5.23 2.55
N SER A 231 7.78 -3.92 2.36
CA SER A 231 7.95 -2.94 3.46
C SER A 231 6.74 -2.02 3.60
N PHE A 232 6.22 -1.89 4.83
CA PHE A 232 5.23 -0.86 5.20
C PHE A 232 5.86 0.47 5.64
N VAL A 233 7.20 0.56 5.60
CA VAL A 233 7.97 1.75 5.95
C VAL A 233 9.00 2.06 4.87
N SER A 234 9.59 3.25 4.91
CA SER A 234 10.69 3.60 4.02
C SER A 234 11.88 2.66 4.25
N TYR A 235 12.47 2.14 3.17
CA TYR A 235 13.45 1.06 3.28
C TYR A 235 14.55 1.12 2.22
N THR A 236 15.75 0.71 2.62
CA THR A 236 16.92 0.55 1.75
C THR A 236 17.34 -0.91 1.72
N LEU A 237 17.40 -1.51 0.53
CA LEU A 237 17.83 -2.89 0.38
C LEU A 237 19.28 -3.07 0.85
N GLY A 238 19.50 -4.11 1.65
CA GLY A 238 20.83 -4.61 1.95
C GLY A 238 21.49 -5.22 0.71
N ALA A 239 22.76 -5.63 0.82
CA ALA A 239 23.41 -6.40 -0.25
C ALA A 239 22.68 -7.73 -0.50
N ASN A 240 22.75 -8.23 -1.73
CA ASN A 240 22.18 -9.51 -2.17
C ASN A 240 20.65 -9.60 -2.21
N PHE A 241 19.93 -8.49 -2.00
CA PHE A 241 18.50 -8.44 -2.26
C PHE A 241 18.22 -7.92 -3.68
N GLU A 242 17.23 -8.50 -4.36
CA GLU A 242 16.89 -8.15 -5.74
C GLU A 242 15.58 -7.36 -5.83
N MET A 243 14.62 -7.57 -4.92
CA MET A 243 13.28 -6.99 -5.05
C MET A 243 12.85 -6.19 -3.81
N LEU A 244 12.30 -5.00 -4.03
CA LEU A 244 11.62 -4.19 -3.02
C LEU A 244 10.19 -3.88 -3.47
N THR A 245 9.22 -4.12 -2.60
CA THR A 245 7.85 -3.62 -2.76
C THR A 245 7.44 -2.82 -1.54
N LEU A 246 7.08 -1.56 -1.74
CA LEU A 246 6.46 -0.74 -0.71
C LEU A 246 4.98 -1.11 -0.62
N LEU A 247 4.45 -1.15 0.60
CA LEU A 247 3.06 -1.50 0.90
C LEU A 247 2.37 -0.33 1.62
N GLY A 248 1.03 -0.39 1.73
CA GLY A 248 0.23 0.69 2.33
C GLY A 248 -0.09 1.81 1.33
N GLY A 249 -0.60 2.94 1.84
CA GLY A 249 -0.91 4.13 1.04
C GLY A 249 -0.10 5.36 1.45
N ASP A 250 0.85 5.21 2.37
CA ASP A 250 1.69 6.30 2.84
C ASP A 250 2.74 6.65 1.78
N ALA A 251 3.14 7.92 1.74
CA ALA A 251 4.30 8.37 0.98
C ALA A 251 5.59 7.78 1.59
N LEU A 252 6.18 6.80 0.90
CA LEU A 252 7.35 6.07 1.37
C LEU A 252 8.54 6.24 0.42
N SER A 253 9.74 6.02 0.93
CA SER A 253 10.96 5.98 0.12
C SER A 253 11.50 4.56 -0.01
N GLY A 254 11.88 4.18 -1.21
CA GLY A 254 12.47 2.87 -1.52
C GLY A 254 13.83 3.04 -2.20
N THR A 255 14.88 2.43 -1.64
CA THR A 255 16.22 2.49 -2.22
C THR A 255 16.74 1.07 -2.47
N GLY A 256 17.22 0.80 -3.68
CA GLY A 256 17.91 -0.44 -4.03
C GLY A 256 19.37 -0.46 -3.56
N ASN A 257 20.17 -1.32 -4.19
CA ASN A 257 21.58 -1.55 -3.86
C ASN A 257 22.45 -1.46 -5.14
N SER A 258 23.51 -2.26 -5.24
CA SER A 258 24.42 -2.24 -6.40
C SER A 258 24.14 -3.35 -7.44
N LEU A 259 23.06 -4.09 -7.27
CA LEU A 259 22.63 -5.19 -8.13
C LEU A 259 21.56 -4.69 -9.12
N TRP A 260 20.96 -5.61 -9.87
CA TRP A 260 19.81 -5.27 -10.70
C TRP A 260 18.55 -5.42 -9.86
N ASN A 261 18.04 -4.29 -9.37
CA ASN A 261 16.90 -4.25 -8.48
C ASN A 261 15.59 -4.05 -9.22
N ARG A 262 14.55 -4.73 -8.75
CA ARG A 262 13.16 -4.43 -9.10
C ARG A 262 12.49 -3.76 -7.91
N ILE A 263 12.15 -2.49 -8.07
CA ILE A 263 11.51 -1.67 -7.04
C ILE A 263 10.09 -1.36 -7.49
N THR A 264 9.13 -1.60 -6.62
CA THR A 264 7.72 -1.26 -6.84
C THR A 264 7.24 -0.43 -5.66
N GLY A 265 6.81 0.79 -5.92
CA GLY A 265 6.17 1.63 -4.91
C GLY A 265 4.74 1.18 -4.61
N ASN A 266 4.03 2.00 -3.84
CA ASN A 266 2.69 1.75 -3.34
C ASN A 266 1.69 2.77 -3.91
N ASP A 267 0.51 2.91 -3.29
CA ASP A 267 -0.49 3.87 -3.73
C ASP A 267 -0.22 5.30 -3.19
N GLY A 268 0.90 5.57 -2.52
CA GLY A 268 1.28 6.90 -2.02
C GLY A 268 2.35 7.54 -2.89
N ALA A 269 2.56 8.86 -2.76
CA ALA A 269 3.60 9.57 -3.51
C ALA A 269 5.01 9.13 -3.06
N ASN A 270 5.67 8.25 -3.83
CA ASN A 270 6.91 7.60 -3.43
C ASN A 270 8.16 8.30 -3.99
N ILE A 271 9.27 8.14 -3.26
CA ILE A 271 10.61 8.52 -3.71
C ILE A 271 11.43 7.25 -3.89
N LEU A 272 11.76 6.91 -5.13
CA LEU A 272 12.39 5.64 -5.49
C LEU A 272 13.79 5.86 -6.05
N THR A 273 14.77 5.08 -5.58
CA THR A 273 16.15 5.14 -6.05
C THR A 273 16.63 3.73 -6.38
N GLY A 274 17.01 3.48 -7.63
CA GLY A 274 17.51 2.16 -8.07
C GLY A 274 18.82 1.77 -7.39
N GLY A 275 19.76 2.70 -7.35
CA GLY A 275 21.11 2.47 -6.85
C GLY A 275 22.08 2.37 -8.03
N LEU A 276 23.03 1.44 -7.97
CA LEU A 276 23.84 1.09 -9.14
C LEU A 276 23.27 -0.17 -9.77
N GLY A 277 23.30 -0.30 -11.08
CA GLY A 277 22.75 -1.47 -11.75
C GLY A 277 21.87 -1.07 -12.91
N ASN A 278 21.17 -2.05 -13.46
CA ASN A 278 20.12 -1.80 -14.44
C ASN A 278 18.81 -2.14 -13.76
N ASP A 279 18.17 -1.13 -13.19
CA ASP A 279 17.03 -1.33 -12.31
C ASP A 279 15.70 -1.26 -13.07
N THR A 280 14.66 -1.87 -12.49
CA THR A 280 13.29 -1.71 -12.95
C THR A 280 12.49 -1.07 -11.83
N ILE A 281 12.04 0.16 -12.03
CA ILE A 281 11.32 0.96 -11.05
C ILE A 281 9.89 1.16 -11.55
N ASN A 282 8.94 0.76 -10.72
CA ASN A 282 7.52 1.07 -10.89
C ASN A 282 7.09 1.96 -9.73
N GLY A 283 6.65 3.20 -9.99
CA GLY A 283 6.24 4.12 -8.92
C GLY A 283 4.97 3.65 -8.22
N GLY A 284 3.99 3.23 -9.00
CA GLY A 284 2.74 2.69 -8.46
C GLY A 284 1.59 3.65 -8.74
N GLY A 285 0.86 4.03 -7.69
CA GLY A 285 -0.19 5.03 -7.77
C GLY A 285 0.30 6.38 -7.22
N ASN A 286 -0.52 7.42 -7.40
CA ASN A 286 -0.15 8.79 -7.07
C ASN A 286 1.06 9.29 -7.88
N ILE A 287 1.69 10.37 -7.42
CA ILE A 287 2.75 11.09 -8.12
C ILE A 287 4.09 10.64 -7.54
N ASP A 288 4.87 9.94 -8.35
CA ASP A 288 6.12 9.33 -7.93
C ASP A 288 7.35 10.04 -8.50
N THR A 289 8.43 10.02 -7.71
CA THR A 289 9.73 10.56 -8.11
C THR A 289 10.79 9.47 -8.11
N ALA A 290 11.38 9.19 -9.25
CA ALA A 290 12.63 8.43 -9.32
C ALA A 290 13.83 9.37 -9.12
N VAL A 291 14.86 8.91 -8.40
CA VAL A 291 16.09 9.66 -8.13
C VAL A 291 17.27 8.90 -8.70
N VAL A 292 18.15 9.62 -9.41
CA VAL A 292 19.44 9.12 -9.90
C VAL A 292 20.57 9.99 -9.35
N SER A 293 21.80 9.46 -9.29
CA SER A 293 22.93 10.23 -8.74
C SER A 293 23.65 11.04 -9.81
N GLY A 294 23.95 12.31 -9.54
CA GLY A 294 24.63 13.17 -10.49
C GLY A 294 23.70 14.07 -11.29
N ASN A 295 24.30 14.87 -12.17
CA ASN A 295 23.62 15.96 -12.85
C ASN A 295 22.90 15.46 -14.10
N ARG A 296 21.84 16.17 -14.53
CA ARG A 296 21.08 15.88 -15.75
C ARG A 296 21.96 15.62 -16.98
N ALA A 297 23.02 16.41 -17.13
CA ALA A 297 23.90 16.37 -18.30
C ALA A 297 24.64 15.02 -18.49
N ASP A 298 24.75 14.22 -17.42
CA ASP A 298 25.40 12.91 -17.45
C ASP A 298 24.46 11.78 -17.86
N TYR A 299 23.16 12.07 -18.03
CA TYR A 299 22.12 11.09 -18.32
C TYR A 299 21.46 11.26 -19.68
N THR A 300 21.08 10.13 -20.27
CA THR A 300 20.16 10.06 -21.41
C THR A 300 18.83 9.50 -20.94
N VAL A 301 17.74 10.24 -21.15
CA VAL A 301 16.37 9.81 -20.85
C VAL A 301 15.68 9.56 -22.18
N THR A 302 15.22 8.33 -22.40
CA THR A 302 14.56 7.91 -23.64
C THR A 302 13.25 7.22 -23.32
N GLN A 303 12.15 7.67 -23.91
CA GLN A 303 10.91 6.92 -23.86
C GLN A 303 10.94 5.80 -24.90
N THR A 304 10.84 4.55 -24.46
CA THR A 304 10.88 3.36 -25.34
C THR A 304 9.50 2.92 -25.79
N SER A 305 8.49 3.18 -24.97
CA SER A 305 7.06 3.12 -25.28
C SER A 305 6.32 4.14 -24.41
N SER A 306 5.07 4.47 -24.75
CA SER A 306 4.28 5.41 -23.94
C SER A 306 4.27 4.97 -22.46
N GLY A 307 4.65 5.89 -21.56
CA GLY A 307 4.76 5.65 -20.12
C GLY A 307 5.94 4.78 -19.66
N VAL A 308 6.87 4.42 -20.54
CA VAL A 308 8.07 3.63 -20.21
C VAL A 308 9.33 4.39 -20.61
N PHE A 309 10.16 4.71 -19.63
CA PHE A 309 11.38 5.49 -19.82
C PHE A 309 12.61 4.67 -19.47
N GLU A 310 13.61 4.69 -20.35
CA GLU A 310 14.98 4.24 -20.04
C GLU A 310 15.83 5.45 -19.65
N VAL A 311 16.46 5.38 -18.49
CA VAL A 311 17.37 6.40 -17.95
C VAL A 311 18.76 5.79 -17.87
N SER A 312 19.66 6.22 -18.75
CA SER A 312 21.01 5.66 -18.89
C SER A 312 22.08 6.67 -18.50
N GLY A 313 22.97 6.32 -17.57
CA GLY A 313 24.00 7.21 -17.04
C GLY A 313 25.07 6.47 -16.21
N PRO A 314 25.78 7.19 -15.30
CA PRO A 314 26.84 6.62 -14.46
C PRO A 314 26.40 5.44 -13.58
N ASP A 315 25.15 5.44 -13.13
CA ASP A 315 24.60 4.42 -12.25
C ASP A 315 24.18 3.15 -12.98
N GLY A 316 24.06 3.21 -14.31
CA GLY A 316 23.65 2.10 -15.17
C GLY A 316 22.50 2.50 -16.08
N THR A 317 21.57 1.58 -16.36
CA THR A 317 20.42 1.85 -17.23
C THR A 317 19.13 1.33 -16.62
N ASP A 318 18.31 2.27 -16.15
CA ASP A 318 17.10 1.98 -15.40
C ASP A 318 15.87 2.10 -16.28
N THR A 319 14.91 1.21 -16.07
CA THR A 319 13.59 1.27 -16.71
C THR A 319 12.57 1.77 -15.70
N LEU A 320 11.93 2.89 -16.01
CA LEU A 320 10.91 3.54 -15.19
C LEU A 320 9.53 3.35 -15.82
N THR A 321 8.55 3.01 -15.00
CA THR A 321 7.12 2.91 -15.35
C THR A 321 6.28 3.50 -14.23
N ALA A 322 5.17 4.18 -14.55
CA ALA A 322 4.35 4.86 -13.53
C ALA A 322 5.22 5.73 -12.59
N VAL A 323 6.07 6.57 -13.19
CA VAL A 323 6.91 7.53 -12.49
C VAL A 323 6.77 8.84 -13.25
N GLU A 324 6.34 9.88 -12.56
CA GLU A 324 5.99 11.17 -13.16
C GLU A 324 7.18 12.12 -13.16
N TYR A 325 8.07 12.00 -12.18
CA TYR A 325 9.22 12.88 -12.02
C TYR A 325 10.54 12.12 -11.92
N LEU A 326 11.58 12.70 -12.53
CA LEU A 326 12.95 12.23 -12.42
C LEU A 326 13.83 13.33 -11.81
N GLN A 327 14.37 13.04 -10.64
CA GLN A 327 15.25 13.92 -9.88
C GLN A 327 16.73 13.61 -10.17
N PHE A 328 17.47 14.63 -10.57
CA PHE A 328 18.92 14.69 -10.64
C PHE A 328 19.47 15.56 -9.51
N ASP A 329 20.78 15.64 -9.34
CA ASP A 329 21.41 16.50 -8.33
C ASP A 329 21.17 18.01 -8.58
N ASP A 330 20.99 18.41 -9.84
CA ASP A 330 20.89 19.81 -10.26
C ASP A 330 19.50 20.25 -10.73
N GLU A 331 18.61 19.32 -11.10
CA GLU A 331 17.24 19.62 -11.52
C GLU A 331 16.29 18.43 -11.36
N THR A 332 15.00 18.72 -11.42
CA THR A 332 13.92 17.75 -11.54
C THR A 332 13.26 17.93 -12.89
N ILE A 333 13.05 16.86 -13.64
CA ILE A 333 12.30 16.91 -14.89
C ILE A 333 11.02 16.10 -14.75
N ARG A 334 9.98 16.52 -15.47
CA ARG A 334 8.76 15.75 -15.63
C ARG A 334 8.88 14.76 -16.78
N LEU A 335 8.38 13.56 -16.58
CA LEU A 335 8.36 12.48 -17.57
C LEU A 335 7.00 12.44 -18.26
N LEU A 336 6.94 12.90 -19.51
CA LEU A 336 5.70 13.03 -20.28
C LEU A 336 5.44 11.77 -21.14
N PRO A 337 4.39 10.98 -20.87
CA PRO A 337 4.08 9.77 -21.63
C PRO A 337 3.57 10.08 -23.05
N GLY A 338 4.13 9.43 -24.06
CA GLY A 338 3.74 9.59 -25.47
C GLY A 338 4.54 10.65 -26.22
N THR A 339 4.10 10.98 -27.44
CA THR A 339 4.86 11.85 -28.35
C THR A 339 4.50 13.32 -28.28
N GLY A 340 3.42 13.67 -27.57
CA GLY A 340 2.80 14.99 -27.62
C GLY A 340 2.18 15.29 -28.99
N ILE A 341 1.14 16.12 -29.01
CA ILE A 341 0.61 16.71 -30.25
C ILE A 341 0.33 18.20 -30.05
N SER A 342 0.59 19.00 -31.08
CA SER A 342 0.21 20.41 -31.09
C SER A 342 -1.26 20.54 -31.50
N VAL A 343 -2.05 21.23 -30.67
CA VAL A 343 -3.48 21.43 -30.88
C VAL A 343 -3.79 22.93 -30.81
N THR A 344 -4.64 23.40 -31.72
CA THR A 344 -5.09 24.79 -31.73
C THR A 344 -6.53 24.87 -31.25
N PHE A 345 -6.77 25.61 -30.17
CA PHE A 345 -8.11 25.88 -29.66
C PHE A 345 -8.60 27.25 -30.15
N ASP A 346 -9.75 27.26 -30.83
CA ASP A 346 -10.42 28.47 -31.30
C ASP A 346 -11.92 28.34 -31.05
N ALA A 347 -12.50 29.30 -30.33
CA ALA A 347 -13.93 29.35 -30.05
C ALA A 347 -14.81 29.46 -31.32
N ASN A 348 -14.24 29.90 -32.44
CA ASN A 348 -14.97 30.08 -33.70
C ASN A 348 -14.71 28.97 -34.71
N ASP A 349 -13.75 28.08 -34.45
CA ASP A 349 -13.37 26.99 -35.34
C ASP A 349 -12.94 25.76 -34.54
N SER A 350 -13.90 24.85 -34.32
CA SER A 350 -13.64 23.59 -33.63
C SER A 350 -12.81 22.60 -34.44
N SER A 351 -12.62 22.82 -35.75
CA SER A 351 -11.89 21.88 -36.61
C SER A 351 -10.41 21.73 -36.22
N GLY A 352 -9.84 22.72 -35.53
CA GLY A 352 -8.45 22.71 -35.07
C GLY A 352 -8.15 21.72 -33.94
N TYR A 353 -9.15 21.39 -33.10
CA TYR A 353 -8.97 20.49 -31.97
C TYR A 353 -9.85 19.23 -32.05
N GLN A 354 -10.95 19.23 -32.81
CA GLN A 354 -11.91 18.12 -32.81
C GLN A 354 -11.29 16.75 -33.13
N SER A 355 -10.31 16.70 -34.04
CA SER A 355 -9.62 15.45 -34.38
C SER A 355 -8.71 14.95 -33.26
N ALA A 356 -8.10 15.87 -32.50
CA ALA A 356 -7.26 15.54 -31.35
C ALA A 356 -8.09 14.98 -30.19
N MET A 357 -9.35 15.42 -30.06
CA MET A 357 -10.23 14.96 -28.97
C MET A 357 -10.48 13.46 -28.99
N GLY A 358 -10.31 12.78 -30.14
CA GLY A 358 -10.31 11.31 -30.22
C GLY A 358 -9.31 10.61 -29.28
N ASN A 359 -8.28 11.33 -28.84
CA ASN A 359 -7.25 10.82 -27.96
C ASN A 359 -7.55 11.07 -26.48
N ILE A 360 -8.58 11.82 -26.12
CA ILE A 360 -8.98 12.02 -24.72
C ILE A 360 -9.23 10.67 -24.04
N ARG A 361 -8.68 10.54 -22.83
CA ARG A 361 -8.87 9.43 -21.91
C ARG A 361 -9.37 9.94 -20.57
N ASP A 362 -10.19 9.16 -19.89
CA ASP A 362 -10.39 9.38 -18.46
C ASP A 362 -9.17 8.91 -17.65
N PHE A 363 -9.25 9.11 -16.34
CA PHE A 363 -8.23 8.73 -15.39
C PHE A 363 -7.77 7.25 -15.53
N ASP A 364 -8.72 6.35 -15.78
CA ASP A 364 -8.48 4.91 -15.92
C ASP A 364 -7.97 4.52 -17.34
N GLY A 365 -7.81 5.48 -18.24
CA GLY A 365 -7.37 5.24 -19.61
C GLY A 365 -8.48 4.82 -20.58
N ASN A 366 -9.76 4.95 -20.20
CA ASN A 366 -10.88 4.65 -21.09
C ASN A 366 -11.02 5.74 -22.15
N ALA A 367 -11.24 5.33 -23.40
CA ALA A 367 -11.46 6.26 -24.50
C ALA A 367 -12.84 6.92 -24.40
N LEU A 368 -12.85 8.23 -24.16
CA LEU A 368 -14.05 9.08 -24.16
C LEU A 368 -14.04 10.13 -25.29
N GLY A 369 -12.97 10.13 -26.08
CA GLY A 369 -12.71 11.05 -27.17
C GLY A 369 -13.44 10.78 -28.49
N GLY A 370 -13.93 9.56 -28.68
CA GLY A 370 -14.53 9.10 -29.94
C GLY A 370 -16.00 9.48 -30.14
N ASP A 371 -16.68 9.94 -29.08
CA ASP A 371 -18.13 10.09 -29.07
C ASP A 371 -18.63 11.44 -29.66
N GLY A 372 -17.73 12.30 -30.15
CA GLY A 372 -18.08 13.52 -30.90
C GLY A 372 -18.52 14.70 -30.02
N SER A 373 -18.52 15.91 -30.60
CA SER A 373 -19.11 17.15 -30.04
C SER A 373 -18.45 17.81 -28.81
N TRP A 374 -17.17 17.56 -28.55
CA TRP A 374 -16.38 18.40 -27.63
C TRP A 374 -16.38 19.89 -28.04
N VAL A 375 -16.73 20.77 -27.10
CA VAL A 375 -16.78 22.22 -27.27
C VAL A 375 -15.78 22.85 -26.31
N TRP A 376 -14.82 23.61 -26.85
CA TRP A 376 -13.90 24.40 -26.03
C TRP A 376 -14.61 25.62 -25.46
N ILE A 377 -14.50 25.81 -24.14
CA ILE A 377 -15.18 26.88 -23.40
C ILE A 377 -14.21 27.86 -22.73
N GLY A 378 -12.90 27.61 -22.80
CA GLY A 378 -11.90 28.55 -22.29
C GLY A 378 -10.65 27.84 -21.80
N ALA A 379 -9.74 28.62 -21.24
CA ALA A 379 -8.51 28.11 -20.67
C ALA A 379 -8.25 28.74 -19.31
N ALA A 380 -7.83 27.94 -18.35
CA ALA A 380 -7.49 28.35 -16.99
C ALA A 380 -6.66 27.25 -16.33
N ASP A 381 -5.82 27.60 -15.36
CA ASP A 381 -5.15 26.63 -14.49
C ASP A 381 -6.17 26.14 -13.44
N VAL A 382 -6.82 25.01 -13.73
CA VAL A 382 -7.97 24.57 -12.93
C VAL A 382 -7.58 23.78 -11.69
N ASN A 383 -6.35 23.26 -11.62
CA ASN A 383 -5.87 22.43 -10.52
C ASN A 383 -4.65 23.02 -9.78
N GLY A 384 -4.16 24.19 -10.21
CA GLY A 384 -3.16 24.98 -9.49
C GLY A 384 -1.74 24.45 -9.66
N ASP A 385 -1.48 23.64 -10.70
CA ASP A 385 -0.15 23.10 -10.99
C ASP A 385 0.72 24.09 -11.77
N GLY A 386 0.16 25.23 -12.18
CA GLY A 386 0.84 26.30 -12.90
C GLY A 386 0.72 26.16 -14.43
N ASP A 387 0.22 25.03 -14.92
CA ASP A 387 -0.06 24.82 -16.34
C ASP A 387 -1.48 25.31 -16.67
N VAL A 388 -1.63 25.94 -17.83
CA VAL A 388 -2.94 26.46 -18.25
C VAL A 388 -3.69 25.35 -18.98
N ASP A 389 -4.76 24.84 -18.36
CA ASP A 389 -5.63 23.84 -18.97
C ASP A 389 -6.55 24.44 -20.02
N GLN A 390 -6.77 23.67 -21.09
CA GLN A 390 -7.85 23.89 -22.03
C GLN A 390 -9.09 23.16 -21.52
N VAL A 391 -10.17 23.90 -21.31
CA VAL A 391 -11.39 23.36 -20.72
C VAL A 391 -12.43 23.13 -21.82
N LEU A 392 -12.96 21.91 -21.86
CA LEU A 392 -13.95 21.49 -22.83
C LEU A 392 -15.15 20.85 -22.16
N VAL A 393 -16.30 20.96 -22.81
CA VAL A 393 -17.54 20.27 -22.44
C VAL A 393 -18.01 19.39 -23.59
N ASN A 394 -18.70 18.30 -23.26
CA ASN A 394 -19.34 17.43 -24.21
C ASN A 394 -20.79 17.17 -23.79
N PRO A 395 -21.77 17.80 -24.46
CA PRO A 395 -23.17 17.64 -24.12
C PRO A 395 -23.74 16.27 -24.49
N GLU A 396 -23.13 15.56 -25.45
CA GLU A 396 -23.65 14.27 -25.93
C GLU A 396 -23.41 13.16 -24.90
N ILE A 397 -22.30 13.23 -24.17
CA ILE A 397 -21.95 12.25 -23.13
C ILE A 397 -22.02 12.83 -21.71
N GLY A 398 -22.44 14.10 -21.57
CA GLY A 398 -22.56 14.78 -20.27
C GLY A 398 -21.23 14.87 -19.51
N ARG A 399 -20.13 15.19 -20.19
CA ARG A 399 -18.78 15.24 -19.60
C ARG A 399 -18.11 16.60 -19.75
N PHE A 400 -17.16 16.88 -18.88
CA PHE A 400 -16.18 17.95 -19.08
C PHE A 400 -14.77 17.37 -19.07
N ALA A 401 -13.83 18.07 -19.68
CA ALA A 401 -12.43 17.67 -19.73
C ALA A 401 -11.54 18.89 -19.56
N THR A 402 -10.38 18.66 -18.96
CA THR A 402 -9.29 19.61 -18.85
C THR A 402 -8.11 19.01 -19.60
N ILE A 403 -7.47 19.82 -20.43
CA ILE A 403 -6.35 19.39 -21.25
C ILE A 403 -5.23 20.40 -21.05
N GLY A 404 -4.33 20.05 -20.16
CA GLY A 404 -3.10 20.77 -19.90
C GLY A 404 -2.17 20.77 -21.12
N THR A 405 -1.32 21.79 -21.16
CA THR A 405 -0.32 21.98 -22.20
C THR A 405 1.03 22.03 -21.50
N ALA A 406 1.86 21.02 -21.75
CA ALA A 406 3.19 20.93 -21.14
C ALA A 406 4.08 22.13 -21.55
N GLU A 407 5.18 22.32 -20.82
CA GLU A 407 6.11 23.45 -21.02
C GLU A 407 6.63 23.59 -22.47
N ASP A 408 6.70 22.47 -23.21
CA ASP A 408 7.11 22.46 -24.63
C ASP A 408 6.01 22.89 -25.62
N GLY A 409 4.82 23.20 -25.13
CA GLY A 409 3.65 23.61 -25.90
C GLY A 409 2.87 22.47 -26.55
N LEU A 410 3.16 21.22 -26.19
CA LEU A 410 2.46 20.04 -26.69
C LEU A 410 1.47 19.48 -25.66
N ILE A 411 0.51 18.71 -26.17
CA ILE A 411 -0.48 18.01 -25.35
C ILE A 411 -0.20 16.52 -25.40
N TYR A 412 -0.07 15.91 -24.22
CA TYR A 412 0.21 14.50 -24.04
C TYR A 412 -1.06 13.79 -23.60
N PHE A 413 -1.81 13.24 -24.56
CA PHE A 413 -3.07 12.54 -24.28
C PHE A 413 -2.89 11.20 -23.57
N ASP A 414 -1.70 10.60 -23.67
CA ASP A 414 -1.34 9.41 -22.89
C ASP A 414 -1.00 9.79 -21.43
N ASP A 415 -0.91 11.08 -21.12
CA ASP A 415 -0.66 11.63 -19.79
C ASP A 415 -1.99 11.95 -19.11
N HIS A 416 -2.72 10.90 -18.75
CA HIS A 416 -4.08 10.99 -18.22
C HIS A 416 -4.24 10.46 -16.79
N GLY A 417 -3.14 10.01 -16.17
CA GLY A 417 -3.12 9.49 -14.81
C GLY A 417 -2.82 10.57 -13.77
N TRP A 418 -2.22 10.15 -12.66
CA TRP A 418 -1.71 11.05 -11.63
C TRP A 418 -0.66 12.00 -12.20
N ALA A 419 -0.71 13.27 -11.78
CA ALA A 419 0.02 14.38 -12.38
C ALA A 419 -0.20 14.59 -13.90
N GLY A 420 -1.16 13.92 -14.54
CA GLY A 420 -1.29 13.99 -15.99
C GLY A 420 -1.92 15.28 -16.49
N GLU A 421 -1.53 15.75 -17.68
CA GLU A 421 -2.13 16.94 -18.31
C GLU A 421 -3.57 16.74 -18.80
N THR A 422 -3.93 15.53 -19.25
CA THR A 422 -5.23 15.29 -19.90
C THR A 422 -6.19 14.58 -18.97
N ARG A 423 -7.26 15.23 -18.54
CA ARG A 423 -8.25 14.63 -17.64
C ARG A 423 -9.64 14.71 -18.25
N VAL A 424 -10.37 13.60 -18.27
CA VAL A 424 -11.84 13.67 -18.30
C VAL A 424 -12.32 13.70 -16.89
N ALA A 425 -12.93 14.82 -16.54
CA ALA A 425 -13.27 15.09 -15.19
C ALA A 425 -14.77 14.93 -14.97
N GLY A 426 -15.10 14.52 -13.75
CA GLY A 426 -16.47 14.44 -13.24
C GLY A 426 -16.61 15.30 -11.99
N ILE A 427 -17.84 15.38 -11.48
CA ILE A 427 -18.02 15.72 -10.06
C ILE A 427 -17.88 14.42 -9.29
N TYR A 428 -17.04 14.40 -8.24
CA TYR A 428 -17.08 13.35 -7.23
C TYR A 428 -18.49 13.22 -6.62
N ILE A 429 -18.72 12.20 -5.80
CA ILE A 429 -19.99 12.16 -5.07
C ILE A 429 -20.06 13.42 -4.21
N ASP A 430 -21.10 14.23 -4.44
CA ASP A 430 -21.38 15.45 -3.68
C ASP A 430 -21.29 15.11 -2.18
N PRO A 431 -20.38 15.76 -1.42
CA PRO A 431 -20.20 15.46 0.01
C PRO A 431 -21.50 15.56 0.81
N LEU A 432 -22.44 16.42 0.40
CA LEU A 432 -23.75 16.55 1.03
C LEU A 432 -24.68 15.39 0.70
N VAL A 433 -24.54 14.79 -0.49
CA VAL A 433 -25.22 13.55 -0.84
C VAL A 433 -24.61 12.37 -0.07
N ALA A 434 -23.29 12.33 0.04
CA ALA A 434 -22.57 11.31 0.80
C ALA A 434 -22.90 11.35 2.31
N SER A 435 -23.00 12.54 2.89
CA SER A 435 -23.41 12.74 4.30
C SER A 435 -24.90 12.46 4.53
N GLY A 436 -25.71 12.45 3.47
CA GLY A 436 -27.16 12.28 3.51
C GLY A 436 -27.93 13.57 3.81
N ASP A 437 -27.25 14.72 3.84
CA ASP A 437 -27.88 16.04 3.99
C ASP A 437 -28.68 16.44 2.73
N VAL A 438 -28.26 15.94 1.57
CA VAL A 438 -28.96 16.05 0.29
C VAL A 438 -29.40 14.66 -0.18
N VAL A 439 -30.63 14.55 -0.66
CA VAL A 439 -31.14 13.28 -1.22
C VAL A 439 -30.50 13.06 -2.59
N ALA A 440 -29.81 11.93 -2.75
CA ALA A 440 -29.22 11.52 -4.03
C ALA A 440 -30.25 11.57 -5.17
N GLY A 441 -29.88 12.22 -6.26
CA GLY A 441 -30.74 12.42 -7.42
C GLY A 441 -31.86 13.45 -7.22
N SER A 442 -31.90 14.20 -6.12
CA SER A 442 -32.84 15.33 -5.97
C SER A 442 -32.41 16.55 -6.79
N ASP A 443 -33.24 17.59 -6.83
CA ASP A 443 -32.90 18.86 -7.48
C ASP A 443 -31.79 19.63 -6.75
N HIS A 444 -31.40 19.21 -5.54
CA HIS A 444 -30.31 19.80 -4.76
C HIS A 444 -28.97 19.06 -4.88
N ASP A 445 -28.97 17.89 -5.51
CA ASP A 445 -27.77 17.11 -5.81
C ASP A 445 -26.90 17.89 -6.81
N SER A 446 -25.73 18.39 -6.38
CA SER A 446 -24.86 19.18 -7.26
C SER A 446 -24.32 18.37 -8.43
N GLN A 447 -24.01 17.09 -8.21
CA GLN A 447 -23.49 16.20 -9.24
C GLN A 447 -24.51 16.04 -10.37
N ARG A 448 -25.78 15.77 -10.02
CA ARG A 448 -26.86 15.65 -11.00
C ARG A 448 -27.11 16.95 -11.76
N ARG A 449 -27.09 18.10 -11.06
CA ARG A 449 -27.32 19.40 -11.70
C ARG A 449 -26.24 19.76 -12.70
N PHE A 450 -24.98 19.56 -12.35
CA PHE A 450 -23.87 19.81 -13.25
C PHE A 450 -23.92 18.93 -14.50
N GLN A 451 -24.26 17.64 -14.33
CA GLN A 451 -24.47 16.74 -15.47
C GLN A 451 -25.61 17.23 -16.38
N ASN A 452 -26.75 17.64 -15.81
CA ASN A 452 -27.84 18.22 -16.60
C ASN A 452 -27.40 19.49 -17.36
N ASP A 453 -26.62 20.36 -16.71
CA ASP A 453 -26.10 21.58 -17.34
C ASP A 453 -25.16 21.27 -18.51
N LEU A 454 -24.35 20.22 -18.42
CA LEU A 454 -23.55 19.73 -19.53
C LEU A 454 -24.45 19.24 -20.67
N GLU A 455 -25.44 18.39 -20.38
CA GLU A 455 -26.36 17.81 -21.39
C GLU A 455 -27.19 18.86 -22.14
N ILE A 456 -27.61 19.93 -21.47
CA ILE A 456 -28.41 21.00 -22.08
C ILE A 456 -27.56 22.13 -22.68
N ASN A 457 -26.23 22.00 -22.72
CA ASN A 457 -25.30 23.04 -23.16
C ASN A 457 -25.45 24.36 -22.40
N ASN A 458 -25.61 24.28 -21.07
CA ASN A 458 -25.69 25.47 -20.24
C ASN A 458 -24.31 26.05 -19.90
N ILE A 459 -23.27 25.23 -19.75
CA ILE A 459 -21.92 25.70 -19.43
C ILE A 459 -21.20 26.14 -20.71
N VAL A 460 -20.89 27.43 -20.84
CA VAL A 460 -20.42 27.99 -22.13
C VAL A 460 -19.08 28.71 -22.08
N ARG A 461 -18.60 29.11 -20.89
CA ARG A 461 -17.33 29.83 -20.78
C ARG A 461 -16.66 29.66 -19.42
N VAL A 462 -15.35 29.44 -19.40
CA VAL A 462 -14.54 29.60 -18.18
C VAL A 462 -14.30 31.08 -17.92
N LEU A 463 -14.60 31.55 -16.71
CA LEU A 463 -14.46 32.95 -16.31
C LEU A 463 -13.11 33.21 -15.64
N GLY A 464 -12.72 32.33 -14.72
CA GLY A 464 -11.44 32.38 -14.03
C GLY A 464 -11.26 31.17 -13.13
N ALA A 465 -10.00 30.91 -12.78
CA ALA A 465 -9.60 29.90 -11.81
C ALA A 465 -8.50 30.47 -10.91
N GLY A 466 -8.48 30.06 -9.65
CA GLY A 466 -7.52 30.50 -8.64
C GLY A 466 -7.97 30.04 -7.26
N ASP A 467 -7.03 29.99 -6.31
CA ASP A 467 -7.25 29.74 -4.88
C ASP A 467 -7.60 31.10 -4.26
N TYR A 468 -8.87 31.46 -4.38
CA TYR A 468 -9.35 32.81 -4.07
C TYR A 468 -9.60 33.01 -2.58
N ASP A 469 -9.65 31.97 -1.75
CA ASP A 469 -9.76 32.11 -0.30
C ASP A 469 -8.49 31.68 0.47
N GLY A 470 -7.51 31.09 -0.23
CA GLY A 470 -6.23 30.67 0.34
C GLY A 470 -6.33 29.39 1.16
N ASP A 471 -7.36 28.58 0.95
CA ASP A 471 -7.57 27.31 1.64
C ASP A 471 -6.78 26.13 1.00
N GLY A 472 -6.18 26.37 -0.16
CA GLY A 472 -5.39 25.40 -0.92
C GLY A 472 -6.20 24.55 -1.91
N LEU A 473 -7.48 24.85 -2.12
CA LEU A 473 -8.32 24.32 -3.18
C LEU A 473 -8.46 25.35 -4.30
N GLN A 474 -8.41 24.88 -5.55
CA GLN A 474 -8.71 25.75 -6.67
C GLN A 474 -10.21 25.94 -6.83
N GLU A 475 -10.66 27.18 -6.96
CA GLU A 475 -12.02 27.48 -7.40
C GLU A 475 -12.07 27.90 -8.87
N VAL A 476 -13.05 27.36 -9.59
CA VAL A 476 -13.29 27.65 -11.01
C VAL A 476 -14.69 28.21 -11.19
N TYR A 477 -14.79 29.34 -11.89
CA TYR A 477 -16.05 29.98 -12.24
C TYR A 477 -16.40 29.76 -13.70
N PHE A 478 -17.65 29.37 -13.97
CA PHE A 478 -18.19 29.21 -15.31
C PHE A 478 -19.40 30.11 -15.56
N ALA A 479 -19.49 30.63 -16.79
CA ALA A 479 -20.68 31.32 -17.27
C ALA A 479 -21.70 30.33 -17.81
N LEU A 480 -22.97 30.60 -17.51
CA LEU A 480 -24.11 29.85 -18.03
C LEU A 480 -24.73 30.55 -19.25
N ASN A 481 -25.23 29.76 -20.20
CA ASN A 481 -25.81 30.23 -21.45
C ASN A 481 -27.10 31.04 -21.23
N ASP A 482 -27.87 30.66 -20.22
CA ASP A 482 -29.11 31.35 -19.87
C ASP A 482 -28.90 32.66 -19.09
N GLY A 483 -27.66 32.92 -18.63
CA GLY A 483 -27.27 34.07 -17.84
C GLY A 483 -28.00 34.19 -16.51
N THR A 484 -28.54 33.10 -15.97
CA THR A 484 -29.33 33.10 -14.73
C THR A 484 -28.46 33.11 -13.48
N ALA A 485 -27.26 32.51 -13.57
CA ALA A 485 -26.29 32.41 -12.49
C ALA A 485 -24.87 32.15 -13.07
N TYR A 486 -23.91 32.04 -12.15
CA TYR A 486 -22.55 31.58 -12.42
C TYR A 486 -22.32 30.27 -11.66
N LEU A 487 -21.72 29.29 -12.31
CA LEU A 487 -21.35 28.05 -11.65
C LEU A 487 -19.99 28.23 -10.99
N HIS A 488 -19.91 27.95 -9.70
CA HIS A 488 -18.70 27.97 -8.90
C HIS A 488 -18.35 26.53 -8.51
N ALA A 489 -17.15 26.07 -8.87
CA ALA A 489 -16.71 24.69 -8.64
C ALA A 489 -15.40 24.66 -7.86
N TYR A 490 -15.34 23.80 -6.84
CA TYR A 490 -14.09 23.46 -6.15
C TYR A 490 -13.43 22.28 -6.84
N MET A 491 -12.14 22.39 -7.11
CA MET A 491 -11.38 21.40 -7.85
C MET A 491 -10.49 20.57 -6.91
N HIS A 492 -10.30 19.30 -7.25
CA HIS A 492 -9.20 18.50 -6.75
C HIS A 492 -7.92 18.77 -7.55
N ALA A 493 -6.78 18.42 -6.97
CA ALA A 493 -5.48 18.46 -7.63
C ALA A 493 -5.40 17.55 -8.88
N ASP A 494 -6.26 16.54 -8.98
CA ASP A 494 -6.39 15.66 -10.15
C ASP A 494 -7.30 16.23 -11.25
N GLY A 495 -7.78 17.47 -11.08
CA GLY A 495 -8.67 18.18 -12.02
C GLY A 495 -10.14 17.76 -11.97
N ASN A 496 -10.55 16.85 -11.07
CA ASN A 496 -11.96 16.56 -10.84
C ASN A 496 -12.64 17.64 -10.00
N ILE A 497 -13.94 17.84 -10.20
CA ILE A 497 -14.73 18.74 -9.37
C ILE A 497 -15.10 18.00 -8.07
N ARG A 498 -14.77 18.60 -6.92
CA ARG A 498 -15.27 18.19 -5.59
C ARG A 498 -16.76 18.43 -5.48
N TYR A 499 -17.14 19.64 -5.84
CA TYR A 499 -18.46 20.19 -5.63
C TYR A 499 -18.65 21.40 -6.55
N ALA A 500 -19.88 21.61 -7.02
CA ALA A 500 -20.22 22.81 -7.78
C ALA A 500 -21.59 23.36 -7.37
N ASN A 501 -21.72 24.68 -7.30
CA ASN A 501 -22.97 25.35 -7.00
C ASN A 501 -23.18 26.62 -7.83
N TYR A 502 -24.40 27.12 -7.83
CA TYR A 502 -24.74 28.37 -8.49
C TYR A 502 -24.56 29.55 -7.54
N GLN A 503 -23.99 30.62 -8.07
CA GLN A 503 -23.87 31.91 -7.41
C GLN A 503 -24.46 33.02 -8.29
N SER A 504 -25.14 33.98 -7.66
CA SER A 504 -25.51 35.23 -8.31
C SER A 504 -24.28 36.10 -8.56
N GLU A 505 -24.39 37.07 -9.46
CA GLU A 505 -23.31 38.04 -9.72
C GLU A 505 -22.81 38.70 -8.44
N GLN A 506 -23.74 39.11 -7.57
CA GLN A 506 -23.41 39.77 -6.32
C GLN A 506 -22.69 38.84 -5.34
N GLN A 507 -23.04 37.55 -5.29
CA GLN A 507 -22.36 36.58 -4.44
C GLN A 507 -20.90 36.36 -4.89
N VAL A 508 -20.65 36.27 -6.19
CA VAL A 508 -19.29 36.17 -6.74
C VAL A 508 -18.47 37.41 -6.37
N ILE A 509 -19.04 38.61 -6.57
CA ILE A 509 -18.38 39.88 -6.23
C ILE A 509 -18.07 39.98 -4.73
N ASP A 510 -19.05 39.62 -3.89
CA ASP A 510 -18.92 39.71 -2.43
C ASP A 510 -17.83 38.75 -1.93
N PHE A 511 -17.79 37.52 -2.45
CA PHE A 511 -16.76 36.52 -2.10
C PHE A 511 -15.35 37.01 -2.47
N LEU A 512 -15.13 37.37 -3.74
CA LEU A 512 -13.82 37.83 -4.21
C LEU A 512 -13.35 39.11 -3.48
N THR A 513 -14.27 40.05 -3.23
CA THR A 513 -13.96 41.27 -2.48
C THR A 513 -13.63 40.98 -1.02
N ALA A 514 -14.36 40.05 -0.38
CA ALA A 514 -14.10 39.65 1.01
C ALA A 514 -12.71 39.01 1.17
N ASN A 515 -12.26 38.27 0.16
CA ASN A 515 -10.91 37.67 0.12
C ASN A 515 -9.83 38.60 -0.45
N GLY A 516 -10.13 39.89 -0.63
CA GLY A 516 -9.13 40.92 -0.92
C GLY A 516 -8.76 41.08 -2.40
N PHE A 517 -9.50 40.43 -3.30
CA PHE A 517 -9.34 40.66 -4.74
C PHE A 517 -10.08 41.94 -5.17
N ASP A 518 -9.54 42.60 -6.18
CA ASP A 518 -10.14 43.81 -6.75
C ASP A 518 -10.84 43.53 -8.10
N SER A 519 -11.68 44.48 -8.52
CA SER A 519 -12.49 44.34 -9.73
C SER A 519 -11.73 44.01 -11.02
N SER A 520 -10.41 44.22 -11.08
CA SER A 520 -9.60 43.81 -12.23
C SER A 520 -9.65 42.31 -12.52
N ILE A 521 -9.92 41.48 -11.50
CA ILE A 521 -10.07 40.03 -11.65
C ILE A 521 -11.35 39.69 -12.42
N TRP A 522 -12.49 40.26 -12.00
CA TRP A 522 -13.81 39.87 -12.52
C TRP A 522 -14.47 40.89 -13.46
N ALA A 523 -13.84 42.03 -13.76
CA ALA A 523 -14.43 43.09 -14.59
C ALA A 523 -14.87 42.63 -15.99
N GLY A 524 -14.27 41.54 -16.51
CA GLY A 524 -14.63 40.93 -17.79
C GLY A 524 -15.60 39.76 -17.71
N TRP A 525 -15.98 39.31 -16.49
CA TRP A 525 -16.74 38.09 -16.30
C TRP A 525 -18.22 38.28 -16.64
N PHE A 526 -18.76 39.46 -16.32
CA PHE A 526 -20.18 39.74 -16.38
C PHE A 526 -20.56 40.53 -17.65
N PRO A 527 -21.65 40.17 -18.36
CA PRO A 527 -22.12 40.93 -19.52
C PRO A 527 -22.51 42.36 -19.14
N ALA A 528 -22.05 43.36 -19.90
CA ALA A 528 -22.43 44.75 -19.66
C ALA A 528 -23.95 44.97 -19.86
N GLY A 529 -24.69 45.18 -18.78
CA GLY A 529 -26.06 45.72 -18.81
C GLY A 529 -27.24 44.74 -18.61
N GLN A 530 -27.05 43.59 -17.96
CA GLN A 530 -28.17 42.83 -17.40
C GLN A 530 -28.39 43.26 -15.94
N GLU A 531 -29.37 44.14 -15.70
CA GLU A 531 -29.78 44.43 -14.32
C GLU A 531 -30.40 43.17 -13.69
N ASP A 532 -29.91 42.93 -12.48
CA ASP A 532 -30.27 41.95 -11.47
C ASP A 532 -31.78 41.66 -11.42
N SER A 533 -32.20 40.64 -12.15
CA SER A 533 -33.47 39.98 -11.89
C SER A 533 -33.11 38.55 -11.52
N ALA A 534 -33.09 38.28 -10.21
CA ALA A 534 -33.02 36.95 -9.65
C ALA A 534 -33.95 36.00 -10.43
N LYS A 535 -33.38 35.15 -11.29
CA LYS A 535 -34.13 34.23 -12.15
C LYS A 535 -34.04 32.81 -11.58
N GLY A 536 -34.73 32.61 -10.47
CA GLY A 536 -35.70 31.52 -10.34
C GLY A 536 -35.21 30.07 -10.27
N PHE A 537 -34.00 29.79 -9.76
CA PHE A 537 -33.66 28.46 -9.24
C PHE A 537 -32.98 28.59 -7.86
N ASP A 538 -33.11 27.55 -7.05
CA ASP A 538 -32.76 27.48 -5.62
C ASP A 538 -31.24 27.66 -5.42
N VAL A 539 -30.80 28.92 -5.37
CA VAL A 539 -29.47 29.31 -4.89
C VAL A 539 -29.42 28.86 -3.43
N MET A 540 -28.43 28.03 -3.07
CA MET A 540 -28.32 27.57 -1.68
C MET A 540 -28.23 28.79 -0.75
N GLU A 541 -29.11 28.85 0.24
CA GLU A 541 -29.14 29.94 1.23
C GLU A 541 -27.75 30.05 1.90
N PRO A 542 -27.24 31.26 2.18
CA PRO A 542 -25.88 31.49 2.71
C PRO A 542 -25.50 30.67 3.95
N GLU A 543 -26.48 30.25 4.76
CA GLU A 543 -26.27 29.44 5.96
C GLU A 543 -25.86 27.99 5.66
N ALA A 544 -26.28 27.43 4.51
CA ALA A 544 -25.87 26.09 4.06
C ALA A 544 -24.41 26.09 3.55
N PHE A 545 -23.96 27.21 2.99
CA PHE A 545 -22.57 27.40 2.53
C PHE A 545 -21.57 27.45 3.70
N ALA A 546 -21.92 28.14 4.80
CA ALA A 546 -21.06 28.24 5.99
C ALA A 546 -20.93 26.92 6.78
N LEU A 547 -21.98 26.08 6.81
CA LEU A 547 -21.91 24.73 7.38
C LEU A 547 -21.03 23.79 6.54
N PHE A 548 -20.82 24.12 5.27
CA PHE A 548 -20.16 23.30 4.28
C PHE A 548 -18.65 23.56 4.15
N GLU A 549 -18.19 24.81 4.22
CA GLU A 549 -16.74 25.10 4.39
C GLU A 549 -16.18 24.28 5.55
N ALA A 550 -16.92 24.18 6.65
CA ALA A 550 -16.54 23.37 7.80
C ALA A 550 -16.53 21.84 7.55
N ALA A 551 -17.24 21.34 6.54
CA ALA A 551 -17.33 19.92 6.20
C ALA A 551 -16.29 19.49 5.15
N ILE A 552 -15.93 20.38 4.22
CA ILE A 552 -14.85 20.15 3.24
C ILE A 552 -13.47 20.33 3.85
N LEU A 553 -13.30 21.28 4.79
CA LEU A 553 -12.01 21.63 5.40
C LEU A 553 -11.59 20.71 6.57
N ASN A 554 -11.96 19.42 6.58
CA ASN A 554 -11.56 18.54 7.68
C ASN A 554 -10.02 18.56 7.85
N PRO A 555 -9.47 19.07 8.97
CA PRO A 555 -8.08 19.53 9.06
C PRO A 555 -7.06 18.41 9.32
N ALA A 556 -7.41 17.17 8.98
CA ALA A 556 -6.45 16.09 8.93
C ALA A 556 -6.07 15.92 7.46
N GLY A 557 -4.86 16.35 7.08
CA GLY A 557 -4.26 16.08 5.77
C GLY A 557 -3.98 14.59 5.54
N GLU A 558 -4.98 13.74 5.78
CA GLU A 558 -4.99 12.38 5.29
C GLU A 558 -5.50 12.40 3.85
N PRO A 559 -4.84 11.70 2.92
CA PRO A 559 -5.41 11.47 1.61
C PRO A 559 -6.72 10.72 1.82
N ASP A 560 -7.82 11.34 1.45
CA ASP A 560 -9.14 10.70 1.50
C ASP A 560 -9.03 9.35 0.75
N PRO A 561 -9.33 8.20 1.38
CA PRO A 561 -9.24 6.90 0.73
C PRO A 561 -10.42 6.71 -0.24
N MET A 562 -10.52 7.58 -1.24
CA MET A 562 -11.58 7.63 -2.25
C MET A 562 -11.14 7.06 -3.60
N ALA A 563 -10.01 6.35 -3.66
CA ALA A 563 -9.54 5.63 -4.85
C ALA A 563 -10.43 4.43 -5.28
N SER A 564 -11.65 4.31 -4.75
CA SER A 564 -12.57 3.21 -5.10
C SER A 564 -13.96 3.65 -5.56
N PHE A 565 -14.24 4.95 -5.72
CA PHE A 565 -15.50 5.35 -6.34
C PHE A 565 -15.44 5.20 -7.85
N ARG A 566 -16.01 4.08 -8.33
CA ARG A 566 -16.41 3.93 -9.73
C ARG A 566 -17.23 5.14 -10.14
N PHE A 567 -16.81 5.80 -11.20
CA PHE A 567 -17.69 6.65 -11.99
C PHE A 567 -19.00 5.91 -12.22
N VAL A 568 -20.13 6.51 -11.86
CA VAL A 568 -21.42 5.94 -12.24
C VAL A 568 -21.53 6.12 -13.75
N GLU A 569 -21.33 5.04 -14.50
CA GLU A 569 -21.66 5.00 -15.92
C GLU A 569 -23.13 5.44 -16.10
N PRO A 570 -23.44 6.21 -17.15
CA PRO A 570 -24.82 6.59 -17.43
C PRO A 570 -25.63 5.30 -17.59
N GLN A 571 -26.53 5.02 -16.64
CA GLN A 571 -27.58 4.05 -16.85
C GLN A 571 -28.42 4.59 -18.01
N HIS A 572 -28.18 4.11 -19.23
CA HIS A 572 -29.18 4.15 -20.28
C HIS A 572 -30.37 3.31 -19.80
N GLU A 573 -31.27 3.94 -19.04
CA GLU A 573 -32.60 3.41 -18.82
C GLU A 573 -33.34 3.43 -20.16
N VAL A 574 -33.17 2.35 -20.91
CA VAL A 574 -34.07 2.01 -22.02
C VAL A 574 -35.42 1.69 -21.40
N PHE A 575 -36.28 2.71 -21.31
CA PHE A 575 -37.70 2.49 -21.07
C PHE A 575 -38.30 1.70 -22.24
N ALA A 576 -38.80 0.50 -21.93
CA ALA A 576 -39.90 -0.14 -22.65
C ALA A 576 -40.85 -0.79 -21.63
#